data_AF-A0AAD4WSC5-F1
#
_entry.id   AF-A0AAD4WSC5-F1
#
_cell.length_a   1.000
_cell.length_b   1.000
_cell.length_c   1.000
_cell.angle_alpha   90.00
_cell.angle_beta   90.00
_cell.angle_gamma   90.00
#
_symmetry.space_group_name_H-M   'P 1'
#
loop_
_entity.id
_entity.type
_entity.pdbx_description
1 polymer ?
#
loop_
_entity_poly.entity_id
_entity_poly.type
_entity_poly.pdbx_seq_one_letter_code
_entity_poly.pdbx_strand_id
1 'polypeptide(L)'
;MGGSQACKSTTSQEIITFIEEQIIQRFGIPESITTDRGSSFISREMLDMAESFKFKLLQSTHYYAQANGQAESSNKVVINIIRKMLEKNPKQWHDKLSETLWACRTSKREATSMTPYALTYGHDAIQPMEIAVQSLRITHQHNLVGEDYSQAMLLELEGLDTSRIDTLNKLLAGKQAVSRAYNKRVKNKSFEEREIISKVVLPLERI
;
A
#
# COMPACT_ATOMS: atom_id res chain seq x y z
N MET A 1 3.28 10.87 16.17
CA MET A 1 3.66 10.30 14.86
C MET A 1 4.07 8.85 15.08
N GLY A 2 3.19 7.90 14.73
CA GLY A 2 3.46 6.47 14.93
C GLY A 2 4.61 5.99 14.06
N GLY A 3 5.68 5.55 14.72
CA GLY A 3 6.93 5.11 14.09
C GLY A 3 6.70 3.95 13.14
N SER A 4 7.36 4.00 11.99
CA SER A 4 7.44 2.85 11.10
C SER A 4 8.24 1.76 11.81
N GLN A 5 7.60 0.71 12.31
CA GLN A 5 8.30 -0.38 12.99
C GLN A 5 8.69 -1.47 11.97
N ALA A 6 9.95 -1.88 12.02
CA ALA A 6 10.39 -3.12 11.40
C ALA A 6 9.94 -4.28 12.30
N CYS A 7 9.28 -5.30 11.72
CA CYS A 7 9.01 -6.53 12.47
C CYS A 7 10.34 -7.23 12.79
N LYS A 8 10.46 -7.73 14.02
CA LYS A 8 11.70 -8.35 14.52
C LYS A 8 11.82 -9.80 14.06
N SER A 9 10.69 -10.45 13.76
CA SER A 9 10.54 -11.79 13.23
C SER A 9 9.33 -11.88 12.28
N THR A 10 9.31 -12.90 11.43
CA THR A 10 8.17 -13.21 10.56
C THR A 10 7.27 -14.26 11.21
N THR A 11 7.04 -14.18 12.52
CA THR A 11 6.14 -15.12 13.23
C THR A 11 4.69 -14.65 13.09
N SER A 12 3.74 -15.59 13.01
CA SER A 12 2.30 -15.28 12.91
C SER A 12 1.83 -14.29 13.97
N GLN A 13 2.27 -14.45 15.22
CA GLN A 13 1.88 -13.57 16.32
C GLN A 13 2.35 -12.12 16.13
N GLU A 14 3.58 -11.92 15.62
CA GLU A 14 4.09 -10.57 15.37
C GLU A 14 3.33 -9.90 14.22
N ILE A 15 2.96 -10.66 13.19
CA ILE A 15 2.15 -10.16 12.08
C ILE A 15 0.75 -9.79 12.55
N ILE A 16 0.11 -10.62 13.37
CA ILE A 16 -1.21 -10.34 13.94
C ILE A 16 -1.15 -9.04 14.76
N THR A 17 -0.18 -8.93 15.67
CA THR A 17 0.04 -7.72 16.48
C THR A 17 0.25 -6.49 15.59
N PHE A 18 1.04 -6.63 14.53
CA PHE A 18 1.25 -5.56 13.56
C PHE A 18 -0.04 -5.13 12.86
N ILE A 19 -0.87 -6.07 12.41
CA ILE A 19 -2.14 -5.75 11.74
C ILE A 19 -3.10 -5.05 12.71
N GLU A 20 -3.20 -5.54 13.95
CA GLU A 20 -4.05 -4.93 14.97
C GLU A 20 -3.60 -3.50 15.29
N GLU A 21 -2.33 -3.30 15.63
CA GLU A 21 -1.83 -2.00 16.10
C GLU A 21 -1.62 -0.99 14.97
N GLN A 22 -1.06 -1.42 13.83
CA GLN A 22 -0.61 -0.52 12.78
C GLN A 22 -1.64 -0.33 11.67
N ILE A 23 -2.62 -1.24 11.54
CA ILE A 23 -3.67 -1.15 10.53
C ILE A 23 -5.01 -0.88 11.20
N ILE A 24 -5.52 -1.80 12.02
CA ILE A 24 -6.89 -1.73 12.54
C ILE A 24 -7.06 -0.56 13.51
N GLN A 25 -6.21 -0.44 14.52
CA GLN A 25 -6.29 0.65 15.50
C GLN A 25 -6.03 2.03 14.90
N ARG A 26 -5.33 2.09 13.75
CA ARG A 26 -4.93 3.35 13.10
C ARG A 26 -5.87 3.81 12.00
N PHE A 27 -6.36 2.90 11.17
CA PHE A 27 -7.13 3.19 9.97
C PHE A 27 -8.54 2.58 9.98
N GLY A 28 -8.85 1.76 10.99
CA GLY A 28 -10.08 0.99 11.06
C GLY A 28 -9.95 -0.39 10.41
N ILE A 29 -11.02 -1.17 10.53
CA ILE A 29 -11.08 -2.54 10.00
C ILE A 29 -11.19 -2.47 8.47
N PRO A 30 -10.25 -3.08 7.71
CA PRO A 30 -10.33 -3.12 6.26
C PRO A 30 -11.42 -4.09 5.80
N GLU A 31 -11.93 -3.93 4.58
CA GLU A 31 -12.82 -4.94 3.98
C GLU A 31 -12.09 -6.26 3.72
N SER A 32 -10.83 -6.17 3.25
CA SER A 32 -10.00 -7.34 2.96
C SER A 32 -8.51 -7.03 3.10
N ILE A 33 -7.73 -8.05 3.44
CA ILE A 33 -6.27 -8.05 3.40
C ILE A 33 -5.84 -9.14 2.43
N THR A 34 -5.02 -8.80 1.44
CA THR A 34 -4.45 -9.79 0.52
C THR A 34 -3.00 -10.04 0.85
N THR A 35 -2.64 -11.30 1.10
CA THR A 35 -1.28 -11.73 1.43
C THR A 35 -0.77 -12.76 0.44
N ASP A 36 0.53 -13.02 0.45
CA ASP A 36 1.07 -14.22 -0.18
C ASP A 36 0.73 -15.48 0.66
N ARG A 37 1.24 -16.63 0.22
CA ARG A 37 1.08 -17.91 0.92
C ARG A 37 2.18 -18.19 1.95
N GLY A 38 2.81 -17.15 2.48
CA GLY A 38 3.75 -17.29 3.59
C GLY A 38 3.10 -18.01 4.77
N SER A 39 3.81 -18.95 5.39
CA SER A 39 3.30 -19.79 6.49
C SER A 39 2.67 -18.98 7.62
N SER A 40 3.19 -17.77 7.87
CA SER A 40 2.74 -16.88 8.93
C SER A 40 1.36 -16.25 8.65
N PHE A 41 1.00 -16.07 7.37
CA PHE A 41 -0.29 -15.52 6.93
C PHE A 41 -1.38 -16.58 6.78
N ILE A 42 -1.02 -17.86 6.77
CA ILE A 42 -1.95 -19.00 6.66
C ILE A 42 -2.14 -19.74 7.99
N SER A 43 -1.62 -19.17 9.07
CA SER A 43 -1.73 -19.72 10.42
C SER A 43 -3.18 -19.68 10.91
N ARG A 44 -3.53 -20.61 11.80
CA ARG A 44 -4.87 -20.69 12.37
C ARG A 44 -5.21 -19.42 13.12
N GLU A 45 -4.25 -18.89 13.87
CA GLU A 45 -4.37 -17.65 14.63
C GLU A 45 -4.69 -16.46 13.73
N MET A 46 -4.09 -16.40 12.52
CA MET A 46 -4.36 -15.35 11.54
C MET A 46 -5.78 -15.46 10.96
N LEU A 47 -6.27 -16.69 10.72
CA LEU A 47 -7.62 -16.94 10.25
C LEU A 47 -8.66 -16.60 11.32
N ASP A 48 -8.43 -17.03 12.57
CA ASP A 48 -9.29 -16.74 13.72
C ASP A 48 -9.38 -15.23 13.96
N MET A 49 -8.27 -14.51 13.81
CA MET A 49 -8.24 -13.04 13.90
C MET A 49 -9.05 -12.38 12.78
N ALA A 50 -8.89 -12.84 11.53
CA ALA A 50 -9.67 -12.34 10.40
C ALA A 50 -11.18 -12.55 10.57
N GLU A 51 -11.59 -13.71 11.12
CA GLU A 51 -12.97 -14.01 11.45
C GLU A 51 -13.50 -13.11 12.58
N SER A 52 -12.71 -12.92 13.64
CA SER A 52 -13.05 -12.07 14.79
C SER A 52 -13.30 -10.62 14.38
N PHE A 53 -12.42 -10.05 13.56
CA PHE A 53 -12.56 -8.69 13.03
C PHE A 53 -13.45 -8.60 11.79
N LYS A 54 -13.91 -9.73 11.23
CA LYS A 54 -14.80 -9.83 10.07
C LYS A 54 -14.26 -9.19 8.78
N PHE A 55 -12.94 -9.24 8.56
CA PHE A 55 -12.35 -8.87 7.27
C PHE A 55 -12.02 -10.11 6.45
N LYS A 56 -12.02 -9.98 5.11
CA LYS A 56 -11.67 -11.10 4.22
C LYS A 56 -10.16 -11.23 4.12
N LEU A 57 -9.61 -12.38 4.52
CA LEU A 57 -8.22 -12.72 4.24
C LEU A 57 -8.11 -13.42 2.88
N LEU A 58 -7.51 -12.74 1.90
CA LEU A 58 -7.33 -13.24 0.55
C LEU A 58 -5.90 -13.70 0.35
N GLN A 59 -5.72 -14.88 -0.25
CA GLN A 59 -4.38 -15.40 -0.56
C GLN A 59 -4.08 -15.21 -2.05
N SER A 60 -2.89 -14.68 -2.36
CA SER A 60 -2.43 -14.60 -3.73
C SER A 60 -2.23 -16.01 -4.28
N THR A 61 -2.93 -16.34 -5.37
CA THR A 61 -2.64 -17.51 -6.19
C THR A 61 -1.76 -17.11 -7.37
N HIS A 62 -1.22 -18.08 -8.13
CA HIS A 62 -0.57 -17.80 -9.41
C HIS A 62 -1.43 -16.93 -10.35
N TYR A 63 -2.76 -16.99 -10.21
CA TYR A 63 -3.72 -16.18 -10.96
C TYR A 63 -4.01 -14.81 -10.33
N TYR A 64 -3.81 -14.63 -9.03
CA TYR A 64 -3.97 -13.35 -8.30
C TYR A 64 -2.64 -12.64 -8.00
N ALA A 65 -1.61 -12.93 -8.80
CA ALA A 65 -0.29 -12.30 -8.67
C ALA A 65 -0.31 -10.77 -8.73
N GLN A 66 -1.36 -10.15 -9.28
CA GLN A 66 -1.48 -8.69 -9.39
C GLN A 66 -1.63 -7.98 -8.03
N ALA A 67 -2.27 -8.61 -7.05
CA ALA A 67 -2.41 -8.03 -5.72
C ALA A 67 -1.06 -8.03 -4.99
N ASN A 68 -0.36 -9.17 -5.03
CA ASN A 68 1.01 -9.26 -4.50
C ASN A 68 1.98 -8.35 -5.29
N GLY A 69 1.77 -8.21 -6.60
CA GLY A 69 2.59 -7.38 -7.47
C GLY A 69 2.57 -5.89 -7.10
N GLN A 70 1.48 -5.38 -6.51
CA GLN A 70 1.45 -4.00 -5.98
C GLN A 70 2.32 -3.86 -4.72
N ALA A 71 2.25 -4.82 -3.80
CA ALA A 71 3.11 -4.87 -2.63
C ALA A 71 4.59 -5.04 -3.04
N GLU A 72 4.89 -5.96 -3.95
CA GLU A 72 6.23 -6.17 -4.50
C GLU A 72 6.79 -4.94 -5.22
N SER A 73 5.99 -4.26 -6.03
CA SER A 73 6.38 -3.02 -6.71
C SER A 73 6.70 -1.92 -5.70
N SER A 74 5.87 -1.77 -4.66
CA SER A 74 6.10 -0.83 -3.56
C SER A 74 7.39 -1.17 -2.80
N ASN A 75 7.59 -2.45 -2.48
CA ASN A 75 8.81 -2.94 -1.82
C ASN A 75 10.06 -2.66 -2.66
N LYS A 76 10.00 -2.86 -3.98
CA LYS A 76 11.10 -2.52 -4.89
C LYS A 76 11.47 -1.03 -4.81
N VAL A 77 10.48 -0.14 -4.74
CA VAL A 77 10.74 1.31 -4.58
C VAL A 77 11.44 1.60 -3.26
N VAL A 78 10.93 1.06 -2.14
CA VAL A 78 11.54 1.24 -0.81
C VAL A 78 12.97 0.74 -0.79
N ILE A 79 13.20 -0.50 -1.27
CA ILE A 79 14.53 -1.11 -1.34
C ILE A 79 15.48 -0.27 -2.21
N ASN A 80 15.01 0.24 -3.34
CA ASN A 80 15.83 1.06 -4.23
C ASN A 80 16.26 2.38 -3.59
N ILE A 81 15.38 3.04 -2.83
CA ILE A 81 15.71 4.28 -2.11
C ILE A 81 16.71 3.99 -1.00
N ILE A 82 16.45 2.97 -0.18
CA ILE A 82 17.38 2.53 0.88
C ILE A 82 18.76 2.21 0.29
N ARG A 83 18.82 1.47 -0.83
CA ARG A 83 20.09 1.13 -1.48
C ARG A 83 20.89 2.38 -1.87
N LYS A 84 20.24 3.39 -2.45
CA LYS A 84 20.88 4.65 -2.83
C LYS A 84 21.37 5.45 -1.61
N MET A 85 20.60 5.46 -0.53
CA MET A 85 20.99 6.16 0.71
C MET A 85 22.18 5.51 1.43
N LEU A 86 22.36 4.19 1.24
CA LEU A 86 23.37 3.40 1.93
C LEU A 86 24.60 3.08 1.08
N GLU A 87 24.80 3.75 -0.06
CA GLU A 87 25.95 3.52 -0.96
C GLU A 87 27.30 3.51 -0.22
N LYS A 88 27.41 4.26 0.89
CA LYS A 88 28.61 4.32 1.73
C LYS A 88 28.61 3.36 2.93
N ASN A 89 27.46 2.92 3.44
CA ASN A 89 27.35 2.11 4.68
C ASN A 89 26.11 1.17 4.67
N PRO A 90 26.19 -0.02 4.04
CA PRO A 90 25.03 -0.90 3.83
C PRO A 90 24.44 -1.55 5.11
N LYS A 91 25.13 -1.52 6.25
CA LYS A 91 24.70 -2.19 7.49
C LYS A 91 23.66 -1.43 8.32
N GLN A 92 23.37 -0.17 8.00
CA GLN A 92 22.51 0.74 8.79
C GLN A 92 21.14 1.00 8.13
N TRP A 93 20.61 0.03 7.40
CA TRP A 93 19.36 0.23 6.65
C TRP A 93 18.14 0.50 7.53
N HIS A 94 18.10 -0.07 8.75
CA HIS A 94 17.01 0.10 9.69
C HIS A 94 16.91 1.56 10.18
N ASP A 95 18.04 2.24 10.36
CA ASP A 95 18.09 3.65 10.74
C ASP A 95 17.48 4.55 9.64
N LYS A 96 17.63 4.14 8.38
CA LYS A 96 17.13 4.87 7.20
C LYS A 96 15.75 4.45 6.73
N LEU A 97 15.18 3.40 7.32
CA LEU A 97 13.86 2.90 6.93
C LEU A 97 12.77 3.95 7.19
N SER A 98 12.79 4.61 8.36
CA SER A 98 11.78 5.62 8.71
C SER A 98 11.84 6.83 7.76
N GLU A 99 13.05 7.35 7.48
CA GLU A 99 13.27 8.44 6.52
C GLU A 99 12.81 8.06 5.10
N THR A 100 13.13 6.83 4.68
CA THR A 100 12.71 6.32 3.36
C THR A 100 11.20 6.22 3.25
N LEU A 101 10.54 5.70 4.28
CA LEU A 101 9.09 5.56 4.30
C LEU A 101 8.41 6.92 4.34
N TRP A 102 8.98 7.90 5.06
CA TRP A 102 8.52 9.28 5.01
C TRP A 102 8.57 9.84 3.59
N ALA A 103 9.72 9.76 2.92
CA ALA A 103 9.87 10.21 1.54
C ALA A 103 8.89 9.50 0.60
N CYS A 104 8.68 8.19 0.76
CA CYS A 104 7.72 7.42 -0.03
C CYS A 104 6.26 7.85 0.15
N ARG A 105 5.90 8.34 1.35
CA ARG A 105 4.54 8.78 1.71
C ARG A 105 4.27 10.22 1.26
N THR A 106 5.29 11.09 1.23
CA THR A 106 5.16 12.52 0.91
C THR A 106 5.53 12.87 -0.53
N SER A 107 6.09 11.93 -1.30
CA SER A 107 6.37 12.13 -2.72
C SER A 107 5.14 11.85 -3.59
N LYS A 108 4.87 12.72 -4.56
CA LYS A 108 3.78 12.53 -5.54
C LYS A 108 4.07 11.29 -6.38
N ARG A 109 3.07 10.42 -6.54
CA ARG A 109 3.17 9.26 -7.44
C ARG A 109 2.76 9.68 -8.84
N GLU A 110 3.54 9.33 -9.84
CA GLU A 110 3.27 9.67 -11.24
C GLU A 110 1.88 9.19 -11.69
N ALA A 111 1.52 7.95 -11.32
CA ALA A 111 0.24 7.34 -11.69
C ALA A 111 -1.00 8.06 -11.12
N THR A 112 -0.88 8.72 -9.96
CA THR A 112 -2.02 9.35 -9.27
C THR A 112 -1.93 10.88 -9.27
N SER A 113 -0.74 11.43 -9.52
CA SER A 113 -0.39 12.84 -9.32
C SER A 113 -0.56 13.35 -7.88
N MET A 114 -0.82 12.45 -6.92
CA MET A 114 -1.05 12.76 -5.50
C MET A 114 -0.03 12.03 -4.61
N THR A 115 0.16 12.53 -3.40
CA THR A 115 0.98 11.87 -2.37
C THR A 115 0.15 10.79 -1.67
N PRO A 116 0.71 9.62 -1.30
CA PRO A 116 0.01 8.65 -0.46
C PRO A 116 -0.48 9.27 0.86
N TYR A 117 0.28 10.19 1.44
CA TYR A 117 -0.11 10.92 2.64
C TYR A 117 -1.41 11.71 2.43
N ALA A 118 -1.52 12.50 1.36
CA ALA A 118 -2.73 13.27 1.06
C ALA A 118 -3.94 12.37 0.79
N LEU A 119 -3.76 11.23 0.11
CA LEU A 119 -4.85 10.29 -0.10
C LEU A 119 -5.39 9.70 1.21
N THR A 120 -4.50 9.44 2.18
CA THR A 120 -4.88 8.89 3.49
C THR A 120 -5.47 9.95 4.42
N TYR A 121 -4.82 11.10 4.57
CA TYR A 121 -5.17 12.10 5.61
C TYR A 121 -5.93 13.31 5.08
N GLY A 122 -6.10 13.42 3.76
CA GLY A 122 -6.86 14.50 3.12
C GLY A 122 -6.09 15.76 2.78
N HIS A 123 -4.84 15.89 3.24
CA HIS A 123 -4.00 17.06 2.99
C HIS A 123 -2.53 16.65 2.83
N ASP A 124 -1.73 17.48 2.17
CA ASP A 124 -0.29 17.21 2.05
C ASP A 124 0.43 17.37 3.40
N ALA A 125 1.41 16.50 3.63
CA ALA A 125 2.29 16.62 4.79
C ALA A 125 3.18 17.86 4.67
N ILE A 126 3.35 18.60 5.77
CA ILE A 126 4.36 19.67 5.87
C ILE A 126 5.75 19.06 5.69
N GLN A 127 6.46 19.51 4.67
CA GLN A 127 7.82 19.05 4.40
C GLN A 127 8.87 19.94 5.08
N PRO A 128 10.04 19.40 5.45
CA PRO A 128 11.12 20.22 6.04
C PRO A 128 11.51 21.43 5.18
N MET A 129 11.43 21.30 3.85
CA MET A 129 11.71 22.41 2.93
C MET A 129 10.71 23.56 3.09
N GLU A 130 9.44 23.29 3.38
CA GLU A 130 8.42 24.32 3.59
C GLU A 130 8.71 25.15 4.85
N ILE A 131 9.22 24.48 5.89
CA ILE A 131 9.68 25.14 7.11
C ILE A 131 10.91 26.00 6.81
N ALA A 132 11.87 25.45 6.05
CA ALA A 132 13.10 26.15 5.71
C ALA A 132 12.86 27.44 4.89
N VAL A 133 11.88 27.42 3.98
CA VAL A 133 11.52 28.59 3.14
C VAL A 133 10.42 29.45 3.75
N GLN A 134 9.90 29.12 4.93
CA GLN A 134 8.76 29.78 5.57
C GLN A 134 7.56 29.90 4.61
N SER A 135 7.07 28.76 4.12
CA SER A 135 5.94 28.73 3.19
C SER A 135 4.72 29.48 3.74
N LEU A 136 3.81 29.91 2.87
CA LEU A 136 2.58 30.61 3.29
C LEU A 136 1.80 29.81 4.32
N ARG A 137 1.72 28.48 4.16
CA ARG A 137 1.05 27.59 5.10
C ARG A 137 1.67 27.64 6.50
N ILE A 138 3.00 27.70 6.60
CA ILE A 138 3.71 27.83 7.89
C ILE A 138 3.52 29.22 8.48
N THR A 139 3.73 30.26 7.66
CA THR A 139 3.67 31.66 8.11
C THR A 139 2.27 32.03 8.64
N HIS A 140 1.22 31.52 8.01
CA HIS A 140 -0.17 31.81 8.39
C HIS A 140 -0.78 30.78 9.35
N GLN A 141 -0.05 29.75 9.76
CA GLN A 141 -0.61 28.67 10.60
C GLN A 141 -1.20 29.18 11.92
N HIS A 142 -0.55 30.17 12.54
CA HIS A 142 -0.99 30.77 13.81
C HIS A 142 -2.03 31.89 13.65
N ASN A 143 -2.34 32.29 12.41
CA ASN A 143 -3.27 33.37 12.11
C ASN A 143 -4.70 32.87 11.85
N LEU A 144 -4.90 31.55 11.74
CA LEU A 144 -6.22 30.93 11.56
C LEU A 144 -6.89 30.75 12.93
N VAL A 145 -7.95 31.52 13.21
CA VAL A 145 -8.68 31.47 14.48
C VAL A 145 -10.12 31.00 14.24
N GLY A 146 -10.58 30.04 15.03
CA GLY A 146 -12.00 29.64 15.10
C GLY A 146 -12.62 29.24 13.75
N GLU A 147 -13.49 30.11 13.22
CA GLU A 147 -14.22 29.88 11.97
C GLU A 147 -13.31 29.81 10.74
N ASP A 148 -12.26 30.62 10.67
CA ASP A 148 -11.33 30.64 9.53
C ASP A 148 -10.59 29.31 9.37
N TYR A 149 -10.19 28.70 10.49
CA TYR A 149 -9.56 27.36 10.49
C TYR A 149 -10.55 26.30 10.00
N SER A 150 -11.79 26.35 10.51
CA SER A 150 -12.83 25.41 10.16
C SER A 150 -13.20 25.51 8.68
N GLN A 151 -13.27 26.72 8.14
CA GLN A 151 -13.54 26.97 6.73
C GLN A 151 -12.38 26.52 5.84
N ALA A 152 -11.13 26.78 6.23
CA ALA A 152 -9.96 26.28 5.50
C ALA A 152 -9.93 24.75 5.46
N MET A 153 -10.22 24.08 6.58
CA MET A 153 -10.33 22.62 6.65
C MET A 153 -11.47 22.08 5.77
N LEU A 154 -12.63 22.75 5.79
CA LEU A 154 -13.77 22.38 4.95
C LEU A 154 -13.42 22.45 3.47
N LEU A 155 -12.74 23.53 3.05
CA LEU A 155 -12.30 23.71 1.66
C LEU A 155 -11.31 22.62 1.21
N GLU A 156 -10.38 22.19 2.08
CA GLU A 156 -9.50 21.06 1.78
C GLU A 156 -10.29 19.74 1.60
N LEU A 157 -11.38 19.55 2.35
CA LEU A 157 -12.23 18.36 2.27
C LEU A 157 -13.19 18.39 1.07
N GLU A 158 -13.68 19.56 0.66
CA GLU A 158 -14.74 19.73 -0.35
C GLU A 158 -14.37 19.10 -1.72
N GLY A 159 -13.08 19.03 -2.05
CA GLY A 159 -12.58 18.40 -3.27
C GLY A 159 -11.90 17.04 -3.07
N LEU A 160 -11.79 16.56 -1.83
CA LEU A 160 -10.98 15.39 -1.51
C LEU A 160 -11.58 14.10 -2.06
N ASP A 161 -12.89 13.91 -1.89
CA ASP A 161 -13.57 12.70 -2.37
C ASP A 161 -13.53 12.62 -3.89
N THR A 162 -13.74 13.73 -4.59
CA THR A 162 -13.55 13.84 -6.04
C THR A 162 -12.11 13.45 -6.44
N SER A 163 -11.11 14.00 -5.74
CA SER A 163 -9.70 13.71 -6.01
C SER A 163 -9.35 12.22 -5.77
N ARG A 164 -9.94 11.60 -4.74
CA ARG A 164 -9.80 10.18 -4.45
C ARG A 164 -10.44 9.31 -5.52
N ILE A 165 -11.64 9.66 -5.98
CA ILE A 165 -12.33 8.96 -7.07
C ILE A 165 -11.54 9.08 -8.38
N ASP A 166 -11.08 10.28 -8.73
CA ASP A 166 -10.24 10.49 -9.92
C ASP A 166 -8.95 9.70 -9.86
N THR A 167 -8.31 9.69 -8.70
CA THR A 167 -7.12 8.88 -8.45
C THR A 167 -7.41 7.39 -8.61
N LEU A 168 -8.52 6.90 -8.06
CA LEU A 168 -8.94 5.52 -8.21
C LEU A 168 -9.17 5.18 -9.69
N ASN A 169 -9.84 6.05 -10.45
CA ASN A 169 -10.07 5.88 -11.88
C ASN A 169 -8.76 5.78 -12.67
N LYS A 170 -7.78 6.66 -12.38
CA LYS A 170 -6.43 6.59 -12.98
C LYS A 170 -5.73 5.27 -12.67
N LEU A 171 -5.80 4.80 -11.41
CA LEU A 171 -5.21 3.53 -11.00
C LEU A 171 -5.87 2.34 -11.71
N LEU A 172 -7.20 2.34 -11.83
CA LEU A 172 -7.95 1.30 -12.53
C LEU A 172 -7.63 1.30 -14.03
N ALA A 173 -7.57 2.46 -14.67
CA ALA A 173 -7.17 2.59 -16.07
C ALA A 173 -5.73 2.09 -16.30
N GLY A 174 -4.80 2.44 -15.41
CA GLY A 174 -3.42 1.93 -15.43
C GLY A 174 -3.37 0.40 -15.29
N LYS A 175 -4.13 -0.18 -14.36
CA LYS A 175 -4.24 -1.64 -14.19
C LYS A 175 -4.80 -2.32 -15.44
N GLN A 176 -5.82 -1.74 -16.07
CA GLN A 176 -6.38 -2.27 -17.32
C GLN A 176 -5.37 -2.19 -18.47
N ALA A 177 -4.62 -1.10 -18.61
CA ALA A 177 -3.59 -0.95 -19.63
C ALA A 177 -2.49 -2.00 -19.48
N VAL A 178 -2.01 -2.23 -18.25
CA VAL A 178 -1.02 -3.29 -17.96
C VAL A 178 -1.58 -4.67 -18.29
N SER A 179 -2.84 -4.96 -17.91
CA SER A 179 -3.50 -6.23 -18.23
C SER A 179 -3.60 -6.45 -19.75
N ARG A 180 -4.02 -5.45 -20.52
CA ARG A 180 -4.08 -5.51 -21.99
C ARG A 180 -2.69 -5.76 -22.60
N ALA A 181 -1.67 -5.07 -22.12
CA ALA A 181 -0.29 -5.24 -22.60
C ALA A 181 0.26 -6.64 -22.29
N TYR A 182 -0.03 -7.19 -21.12
CA TYR A 182 0.30 -8.57 -20.76
C TYR A 182 -0.43 -9.56 -21.67
N ASN A 183 -1.76 -9.44 -21.79
CA ASN A 183 -2.59 -10.33 -22.59
C ASN A 183 -2.20 -10.33 -24.08
N LYS A 184 -1.72 -9.20 -24.63
CA LYS A 184 -1.20 -9.12 -26.01
C LYS A 184 -0.01 -10.05 -26.26
N ARG A 185 0.78 -10.37 -25.23
CA ARG A 185 1.96 -11.25 -25.31
C ARG A 185 1.62 -12.72 -25.01
N VAL A 186 0.42 -13.01 -24.51
CA VAL A 186 -0.05 -14.36 -24.25
C VAL A 186 -0.43 -15.00 -25.57
N LYS A 187 0.25 -16.10 -25.94
CA LYS A 187 -0.15 -16.92 -27.08
C LYS A 187 -1.30 -17.81 -26.66
N ASN A 188 -2.48 -17.62 -27.25
CA ASN A 188 -3.57 -18.56 -27.11
C ASN A 188 -3.12 -19.90 -27.72
N LYS A 189 -3.06 -20.94 -26.89
CA LYS A 189 -2.92 -22.32 -27.37
C LYS A 189 -4.33 -22.90 -27.53
N SER A 190 -4.69 -23.24 -28.76
CA SER A 190 -5.75 -24.19 -29.03
C SER A 190 -5.19 -25.59 -28.84
N PHE A 191 -6.00 -26.49 -28.27
CA PHE A 191 -5.64 -27.89 -28.08
C PHE A 191 -6.64 -28.76 -28.82
N GLU A 192 -6.16 -29.80 -29.48
CA GLU A 192 -7.02 -30.75 -30.21
C GLU A 192 -7.51 -31.87 -29.28
N GLU A 193 -8.64 -32.48 -29.63
CA GLU A 193 -9.17 -33.63 -28.90
C GLU A 193 -8.15 -34.79 -28.97
N ARG A 194 -7.64 -35.23 -27.80
CA ARG A 194 -6.54 -36.21 -27.56
C ARG A 194 -5.11 -35.65 -27.41
N GLU A 195 -4.91 -34.33 -27.39
CA GLU A 195 -3.60 -33.75 -27.09
C GLU A 195 -3.28 -33.84 -25.58
N ILE A 196 -2.11 -34.41 -25.24
CA ILE A 196 -1.67 -34.55 -23.84
C ILE A 196 -1.16 -33.19 -23.34
N ILE A 197 -1.98 -32.51 -22.56
CA ILE A 197 -1.60 -31.29 -21.87
C ILE A 197 -1.19 -31.56 -20.43
N SER A 198 -0.22 -30.81 -19.91
CA SER A 198 0.00 -30.73 -18.47
C SER A 198 -1.21 -30.04 -17.83
N LYS A 199 -2.22 -30.83 -17.45
CA LYS A 199 -3.32 -30.35 -16.64
C LYS A 199 -2.78 -30.05 -15.25
N VAL A 200 -2.72 -28.78 -14.88
CA VAL A 200 -2.56 -28.41 -13.48
C VAL A 200 -3.84 -28.87 -12.78
N VAL A 201 -3.77 -30.03 -12.13
CA VAL A 201 -4.81 -30.49 -11.22
C VAL A 201 -4.70 -29.58 -10.00
N LEU A 202 -5.54 -28.54 -9.99
CA LEU A 202 -5.71 -27.72 -8.81
C LEU A 202 -6.18 -28.66 -7.69
N PRO A 203 -5.62 -28.58 -6.47
CA PRO A 203 -6.22 -29.21 -5.31
C PRO A 203 -7.49 -28.43 -4.96
N LEU A 204 -8.48 -28.50 -5.84
CA LEU A 204 -9.85 -28.15 -5.52
C LEU A 204 -10.49 -29.44 -5.01
N GLU A 205 -10.71 -29.40 -3.70
CA GLU A 205 -11.60 -30.22 -2.88
C GLU A 205 -11.01 -31.47 -2.20
N ARG A 206 -11.01 -31.40 -0.86
CA ARG A 206 -11.90 -32.24 -0.05
C ARG A 206 -12.48 -31.37 1.07
N ILE A 207 -13.82 -31.22 1.04
CA ILE A 207 -14.80 -30.94 2.11
C ILE A 207 -14.23 -30.38 3.40
#